data_AF-A0A7L4THJ3-F1
#
_entry.id   AF-A0A7L4THJ3-F1
#
_cell.length_a   1.000
_cell.length_b   1.000
_cell.length_c   1.000
_cell.angle_alpha   90.00
_cell.angle_beta   90.00
_cell.angle_gamma   90.00
#
_symmetry.space_group_name_H-M   'P 1'
#
loop_
_entity.id
_entity.type
_entity.pdbx_description
1 polymer ?
#
loop_
_entity_poly.entity_id
_entity_poly.type
_entity_poly.pdbx_seq_one_letter_code
_entity_poly.pdbx_strand_id
1 'polypeptide(L)' 'MGLQDRNKRGFTRLLRSFGYAYQGLRHVFVNEQNMQVHVSLAAFVILLAFWLDFTRLEWLFLLVIISGIF' A
#
# COMPACT_ATOMS: atom_id res chain seq x y z
N MET A 1 -24.04 19.93 -30.26
CA MET A 1 -22.75 19.39 -29.80
C MET A 1 -22.71 19.52 -28.27
N GLY A 2 -22.93 18.46 -27.47
CA GLY A 2 -23.06 18.66 -26.01
C GLY A 2 -23.00 17.44 -25.09
N LEU A 3 -22.77 16.23 -25.60
CA LEU A 3 -22.80 15.01 -24.77
C LEU A 3 -21.44 14.31 -24.64
N GLN A 4 -20.42 14.68 -25.44
CA GLN A 4 -19.10 14.01 -25.44
C GLN A 4 -18.15 14.49 -24.32
N ASP A 5 -18.42 15.63 -23.67
CA ASP A 5 -17.47 16.28 -22.75
C ASP A 5 -17.55 15.74 -21.30
N ARG A 6 -18.73 15.29 -20.84
CA ARG A 6 -18.91 14.86 -19.44
C ARG A 6 -18.08 13.62 -19.06
N ASN A 7 -17.94 12.67 -19.99
CA ASN A 7 -17.22 11.42 -19.71
C ASN A 7 -15.70 11.63 -19.60
N LYS A 8 -15.14 12.55 -20.40
CA LYS A 8 -13.71 12.91 -20.32
C LYS A 8 -13.36 13.55 -18.97
N ARG A 9 -14.26 14.36 -18.40
CA ARG A 9 -14.11 14.96 -17.06
C ARG A 9 -14.19 13.93 -15.93
N GLY A 10 -15.05 12.92 -16.05
CA GLY A 10 -15.18 11.86 -15.06
C GLY A 10 -13.89 11.04 -14.90
N PHE A 11 -13.34 10.55 -16.01
CA PHE A 11 -12.12 9.74 -16.00
C PHE A 11 -10.89 10.55 -15.55
N THR A 12 -10.73 11.79 -16.01
CA THR A 12 -9.65 12.67 -15.51
C THR A 12 -9.81 13.04 -14.04
N ARG A 13 -11.03 13.18 -13.52
CA ARG A 13 -11.28 13.40 -12.10
C ARG A 13 -10.96 12.16 -11.26
N LEU A 14 -11.28 10.97 -11.74
CA LEU A 14 -10.91 9.70 -11.11
C LEU A 14 -9.39 9.52 -11.06
N LEU A 15 -8.68 9.76 -12.17
CA LEU A 15 -7.22 9.73 -12.19
C LEU A 15 -6.60 10.74 -11.21
N ARG A 16 -7.16 11.94 -11.12
CA ARG A 16 -6.74 12.94 -10.11
C ARG A 16 -6.98 12.45 -8.68
N SER A 17 -8.10 11.78 -8.38
CA SER A 17 -8.32 11.21 -7.04
C SER A 17 -7.33 10.11 -6.68
N PHE A 18 -6.88 9.29 -7.64
CA PHE A 18 -5.78 8.34 -7.38
C PHE A 18 -4.47 9.08 -7.07
N GLY A 19 -4.19 10.18 -7.76
CA GLY A 19 -3.04 11.04 -7.46
C GLY A 19 -3.07 11.59 -6.03
N TYR A 20 -4.23 12.07 -5.56
CA TYR A 20 -4.39 12.53 -4.18
C TYR A 20 -4.30 11.39 -3.16
N ALA A 21 -4.89 10.23 -3.45
CA ALA A 21 -4.78 9.04 -2.60
C ALA A 21 -3.32 8.59 -2.46
N TYR A 22 -2.55 8.59 -3.54
CA TYR A 22 -1.12 8.29 -3.52
C TYR A 22 -0.31 9.31 -2.71
N GLN A 23 -0.63 10.60 -2.83
CA GLN A 23 0.00 11.63 -1.99
C GLN A 23 -0.29 11.41 -0.50
N GLY A 24 -1.54 11.10 -0.15
CA GLY A 24 -1.93 10.76 1.22
C GLY A 24 -1.21 9.52 1.73
N LEU A 25 -1.14 8.46 0.91
CA LEU A 25 -0.42 7.24 1.25
C LEU A 25 1.07 7.56 1.52
N ARG A 26 1.74 8.23 0.58
CA ARG A 26 3.15 8.63 0.74
C ARG A 26 3.36 9.50 1.99
N HIS A 27 2.43 10.40 2.28
CA HIS A 27 2.51 11.24 3.47
C HIS A 27 2.48 10.39 4.75
N VAL A 28 1.60 9.41 4.85
CA VAL A 28 1.51 8.49 5.99
C VAL A 28 2.78 7.65 6.12
N PHE A 29 3.26 7.06 5.02
CA PHE A 29 4.51 6.28 5.01
C PHE A 29 5.74 7.08 5.47
N VAL A 30 5.78 8.39 5.20
CA VAL A 30 6.95 9.23 5.48
C VAL A 30 6.84 10.04 6.76
N ASN A 31 5.64 10.43 7.21
CA ASN A 31 5.51 11.32 8.38
C ASN A 31 5.04 10.60 9.64
N GLU A 32 4.37 9.46 9.53
CA GLU A 32 3.90 8.74 10.70
C GLU A 32 4.98 7.80 11.24
N GLN A 33 5.49 8.09 12.44
CA GLN A 33 6.52 7.27 13.08
C GLN A 33 6.06 5.81 13.24
N ASN A 34 4.79 5.58 13.59
CA ASN A 34 4.26 4.22 13.72
C ASN A 34 4.31 3.46 12.38
N MET A 35 3.96 4.13 11.27
CA MET A 35 4.01 3.55 9.93
C MET A 35 5.44 3.24 9.50
N GLN A 36 6.39 4.14 9.77
CA GLN A 36 7.80 3.93 9.47
C GLN A 36 8.37 2.72 10.24
N VAL A 37 8.09 2.63 11.55
CA VAL A 37 8.54 1.52 12.40
C VAL A 37 7.91 0.21 11.93
N HIS A 38 6.61 0.21 11.65
CA HIS A 38 5.91 -0.98 11.19
C HIS A 38 6.46 -1.49 9.85
N VAL A 39 6.66 -0.61 8.87
CA VAL A 39 7.23 -0.97 7.56
C VAL A 39 8.68 -1.46 7.69
N SER A 40 9.47 -0.85 8.58
CA SER A 40 10.85 -1.27 8.83
C SER A 40 10.91 -2.67 9.46
N LEU A 41 10.07 -2.94 10.45
CA LEU A 41 9.96 -4.26 11.08
C LEU A 41 9.42 -5.31 10.11
N ALA A 42 8.40 -4.97 9.32
CA ALA A 42 7.87 -5.85 8.28
C ALA A 42 8.95 -6.24 7.26
N ALA A 43 9.75 -5.27 6.78
CA ALA A 43 10.86 -5.55 5.88
C ALA A 43 11.91 -6.47 6.52
N PHE A 44 12.26 -6.23 7.79
CA PHE A 44 13.20 -7.07 8.53
C PHE A 44 12.70 -8.51 8.70
N VAL A 45 11.43 -8.69 9.08
CA VAL A 45 10.79 -10.01 9.23
C VAL A 45 10.71 -10.75 7.89
N ILE A 46 10.40 -10.06 6.79
CA ILE A 46 10.40 -10.65 5.45
C ILE A 46 11.80 -11.16 5.07
N LEU A 47 12.85 -10.39 5.34
CA LEU A 47 14.23 -10.84 5.10
C LEU A 47 14.60 -12.07 5.93
N LEU A 48 14.18 -12.12 7.20
CA LEU A 48 14.35 -13.30 8.05
C LEU A 48 13.57 -14.52 7.52
N ALA A 49 12.33 -14.33 7.08
CA ALA A 49 11.51 -15.41 6.53
C ALA A 49 12.13 -16.02 5.26
N PHE A 50 12.79 -15.20 4.43
CA PHE A 50 13.59 -15.70 3.30
C PHE A 50 14.81 -16.50 3.76
N TRP A 51 15.48 -16.09 4.84
CA TRP A 51 16.66 -16.81 5.35
C TRP A 51 16.28 -18.12 6.07
N LEU A 52 15.08 -18.20 6.65
CA LEU A 52 14.57 -19.37 7.37
C LEU A 52 13.86 -20.39 6.46
N ASP A 53 13.92 -20.21 5.13
CA ASP A 53 13.29 -21.10 4.13
C ASP A 53 11.79 -21.38 4.42
N PHE A 54 11.03 -20.32 4.72
CA PHE A 54 9.60 -20.43 5.02
C PHE A 54 8.82 -21.11 3.88
N THR A 55 7.94 -22.03 4.24
CA THR A 55 7.03 -22.71 3.32
C THR A 55 5.93 -21.76 2.84
N ARG A 56 5.25 -22.13 1.74
CA ARG A 56 4.19 -21.33 1.12
C ARG A 56 3.05 -20.98 2.09
N LEU A 57 2.74 -21.87 3.04
CA LEU A 57 1.68 -21.62 4.03
C LEU A 57 2.15 -20.62 5.10
N GLU A 58 3.39 -20.72 5.56
CA GLU A 58 3.96 -19.80 6.55
C GLU A 58 4.05 -18.37 5.99
N TRP A 59 4.40 -18.22 4.72
CA TRP A 59 4.33 -16.92 4.02
C TRP A 59 2.92 -16.34 4.02
N LEU A 60 1.90 -17.17 3.81
CA LEU A 60 0.50 -16.75 3.80
C LEU A 60 0.09 -16.19 5.17
N PHE A 61 0.39 -16.90 6.25
CA PHE A 61 0.13 -16.42 7.61
C PHE A 61 0.95 -15.18 7.96
N LEU A 62 2.22 -15.14 7.58
CA LEU A 62 3.12 -14.02 7.83
C LEU A 62 2.61 -12.73 7.17
N LEU A 63 2.17 -12.80 5.91
CA LEU A 63 1.60 -11.66 5.21
C LEU A 63 0.28 -11.18 5.83
N VAL A 64 -0.57 -12.11 6.29
CA VAL A 64 -1.82 -11.77 7.00
C VAL A 64 -1.53 -11.05 8.31
N ILE A 65 -0.56 -11.52 9.10
CA ILE A 65 -0.20 -10.90 10.38
C ILE A 65 0.41 -9.51 10.17
N ILE A 66 1.34 -9.37 9.22
CA ILE A 66 1.95 -8.07 8.88
C ILE A 66 0.87 -7.08 8.43
N SER A 67 -0.12 -7.54 7.66
CA SER A 67 -1.20 -6.70 7.14
C SER A 67 -2.27 -6.36 8.18
N GLY A 68 -2.57 -7.26 9.10
CA GLY A 68 -3.64 -7.11 10.09
C GLY A 68 -3.33 -6.20 11.29
N ILE A 69 -2.06 -5.81 11.45
CA ILE A 69 -1.59 -4.93 12.53
C ILE A 69 -1.63 -3.43 12.11
N PHE A 70 -1.84 -3.13 10.81
CA PHE A 70 -2.06 -1.77 10.30
C PHE A 70 -3.43 -1.21 10.67
#